data_AF-A0A7X3QEM3-F1
#
_entry.id   AF-A0A7X3QEM3-F1
#
_cell.length_a   1.000
_cell.length_b   1.000
_cell.length_c   1.000
_cell.angle_alpha   90.00
_cell.angle_beta   90.00
_cell.angle_gamma   90.00
#
_symmetry.space_group_name_H-M   'P 1'
#
loop_
_entity.id
_entity.type
_entity.pdbx_description
1 polymer ?
#
loop_
_entity_poly.entity_id
_entity_poly.type
_entity_poly.pdbx_seq_one_letter_code
_entity_poly.pdbx_strand_id
1 'polypeptide(L)' 'RRAAEQGAELLGFYHSHPDHPGRPSRYDLDHAWPAFAYVIVAVEDGQPGALTSWRLREDRSAFDEEPVTVEETQCQPGF' A
#
# COMPACT_ATOMS: atom_id res chain seq x y z
N ARG A 1 2.94 -18.09 2.60
CA ARG A 1 3.28 -19.36 1.91
C ARG A 1 3.39 -19.16 0.39
N ARG A 2 2.33 -18.70 -0.31
CA ARG A 2 2.40 -18.43 -1.77
C ARG A 2 3.54 -17.52 -2.22
N ALA A 3 3.81 -16.42 -1.51
CA ALA A 3 4.93 -15.54 -1.83
C ALA A 3 6.27 -16.30 -1.83
N ALA A 4 6.56 -17.03 -0.75
CA ALA A 4 7.78 -17.84 -0.65
C ALA A 4 7.87 -18.92 -1.74
N GLU A 5 6.76 -19.55 -2.12
CA GLU A 5 6.70 -20.53 -3.23
C GLU A 5 7.04 -19.90 -4.59
N GLN A 6 6.87 -18.58 -4.73
CA GLN A 6 7.19 -17.80 -5.93
C GLN A 6 8.56 -17.08 -5.81
N GLY A 7 9.33 -17.36 -4.76
CA GLY A 7 10.58 -16.64 -4.49
C GLY A 7 10.39 -15.17 -4.12
N ALA A 8 9.18 -14.78 -3.69
CA ALA A 8 8.80 -13.43 -3.30
C ALA A 8 8.64 -13.28 -1.78
N GLU A 9 8.66 -12.02 -1.32
CA GLU A 9 8.47 -11.64 0.08
C GLU A 9 7.17 -10.84 0.26
N LEU A 10 6.59 -10.90 1.46
CA LEU A 10 5.45 -10.05 1.82
C LEU A 10 5.98 -8.67 2.23
N LEU A 11 5.81 -7.68 1.37
CA LEU A 11 6.30 -6.32 1.62
C LEU A 11 5.28 -5.41 2.29
N GLY A 12 3.99 -5.75 2.21
CA GLY A 12 2.95 -4.89 2.76
C GLY A 12 1.53 -5.30 2.39
N PHE A 13 0.63 -4.36 2.64
CA PHE A 13 -0.80 -4.50 2.40
C PHE A 13 -1.29 -3.35 1.51
N TYR A 14 -2.35 -3.62 0.76
CA TYR A 14 -3.08 -2.58 0.05
C TYR A 14 -4.58 -2.71 0.28
N HIS A 15 -5.28 -1.58 0.31
CA HIS A 15 -6.74 -1.52 0.33
C HIS A 15 -7.23 -0.21 -0.31
N SER A 16 -8.53 -0.13 -0.58
CA SER A 16 -9.16 1.09 -1.10
C SER A 16 -10.06 1.75 -0.06
N HIS A 17 -10.19 3.06 -0.18
CA HIS A 17 -11.09 3.90 0.60
C HIS A 17 -12.19 4.46 -0.33
N PRO A 18 -13.41 3.89 -0.29
CA PRO A 18 -14.54 4.43 -1.04
C PRO A 18 -14.99 5.78 -0.48
N ASP A 19 -15.13 6.76 -1.37
CA ASP A 19 -15.56 8.14 -1.13
C ASP A 19 -14.79 8.83 0.02
N HIS A 20 -13.53 8.43 0.21
CA HIS A 20 -12.63 8.93 1.24
C HIS A 20 -11.21 9.12 0.68
N PRO A 21 -10.41 10.06 1.22
CA PRO A 21 -9.03 10.25 0.82
C PRO A 21 -8.18 8.99 1.02
N GLY A 22 -7.14 8.85 0.20
CA GLY A 22 -6.09 7.83 0.35
C GLY A 22 -5.18 8.15 1.53
N ARG A 23 -5.73 8.20 2.75
CA ARG A 23 -4.99 8.43 3.99
C ARG A 23 -5.43 7.39 5.01
N PRO A 24 -4.53 6.86 5.86
CA PRO A 24 -4.89 5.90 6.88
C PRO A 24 -5.91 6.49 7.84
N SER A 25 -6.96 5.73 8.12
CA SER A 25 -7.92 6.02 9.17
C SER A 25 -7.36 5.63 10.54
N ARG A 26 -8.10 5.97 11.61
CA ARG A 26 -7.78 5.49 12.95
C ARG A 26 -7.85 3.95 13.03
N TYR A 27 -8.79 3.35 12.31
CA TYR A 27 -8.94 1.89 12.29
C TYR A 27 -7.70 1.23 11.68
N ASP A 28 -7.15 1.80 10.61
CA ASP A 28 -5.90 1.31 10.00
C ASP A 28 -4.75 1.37 10.99
N LEU A 29 -4.61 2.49 11.73
CA LEU A 29 -3.56 2.66 12.73
C LEU A 29 -3.66 1.63 13.87
N ASP A 30 -4.87 1.40 14.37
CA ASP A 30 -5.10 0.48 15.48
C ASP A 30 -4.78 -0.99 15.10
N HIS A 31 -4.91 -1.34 13.81
CA HIS A 31 -4.72 -2.71 13.30
C HIS A 31 -3.43 -2.93 12.51
N ALA A 32 -2.59 -1.89 12.37
CA ALA A 32 -1.35 -1.96 11.61
C ALA A 32 -0.28 -2.84 12.29
N TRP A 33 0.53 -3.50 11.46
CA TRP A 33 1.71 -4.26 11.85
C TRP A 33 2.98 -3.47 11.51
N PRO A 34 4.00 -3.48 12.38
CA PRO A 34 5.26 -2.80 12.12
C PRO A 34 5.99 -3.37 10.90
N ALA A 35 6.90 -2.57 10.33
CA ALA A 35 7.82 -2.94 9.23
C ALA A 35 7.19 -3.20 7.84
N PHE A 36 5.87 -3.10 7.69
CA PHE A 36 5.18 -3.24 6.41
C PHE A 36 4.85 -1.88 5.77
N ALA A 37 4.76 -1.87 4.45
CA ALA A 37 4.18 -0.76 3.69
C ALA A 37 2.65 -0.88 3.60
N TYR A 38 1.95 0.25 3.65
CA TYR A 38 0.50 0.34 3.52
C TYR A 38 0.14 1.22 2.34
N VAL A 39 -0.31 0.60 1.25
CA VAL A 39 -0.75 1.33 0.05
C VAL A 39 -2.26 1.56 0.10
N ILE A 40 -2.68 2.81 0.00
CA ILE A 40 -4.11 3.17 0.05
C ILE A 40 -4.50 3.86 -1.25
N VAL A 41 -5.55 3.34 -1.88
CA VAL A 41 -6.14 3.90 -3.10
C VAL A 41 -7.46 4.59 -2.74
N ALA A 42 -7.54 5.89 -2.95
CA ALA A 42 -8.80 6.61 -2.90
C ALA A 42 -9.69 6.13 -4.06
N VAL A 43 -10.97 5.88 -3.80
CA VAL A 43 -11.94 5.53 -4.85
C VAL A 43 -13.12 6.47 -4.73
N GLU A 44 -13.28 7.39 -5.67
CA GLU A 44 -14.36 8.38 -5.68
C GLU A 44 -15.36 8.00 -6.76
N ASP A 45 -16.62 7.80 -6.40
CA ASP A 45 -17.69 7.39 -7.33
C ASP A 45 -17.32 6.14 -8.17
N GLY A 46 -16.66 5.17 -7.52
CA GLY A 46 -16.22 3.93 -8.14
C GLY A 46 -15.01 4.07 -9.08
N GLN A 47 -14.41 5.26 -9.22
CA GLN A 47 -13.21 5.49 -10.00
C GLN A 47 -11.96 5.57 -9.11
N PRO A 48 -10.85 4.90 -9.47
CA PRO A 48 -9.61 4.99 -8.72
C PRO A 48 -9.01 6.40 -8.86
N GLY A 49 -8.77 7.04 -7.72
CA GLY A 49 -8.11 8.33 -7.59
C GLY A 49 -6.67 8.17 -7.12
N ALA A 50 -6.30 8.95 -6.09
CA ALA A 50 -4.94 8.98 -5.56
C ALA A 50 -4.49 7.62 -4.99
N LEU A 51 -3.26 7.21 -5.36
CA LEU A 51 -2.53 6.11 -4.75
C LEU A 51 -1.44 6.69 -3.86
N THR A 52 -1.41 6.25 -2.61
CA THR A 52 -0.47 6.73 -1.59
C THR A 52 0.16 5.54 -0.86
N SER A 53 1.36 5.71 -0.30
CA SER A 53 2.02 4.71 0.54
C SER A 53 2.31 5.28 1.92
N TRP A 54 2.22 4.42 2.94
CA TRP A 54 2.35 4.81 4.34
C TRP A 54 3.17 3.79 5.11
N ARG A 55 4.00 4.28 6.03
CA ARG A 55 4.83 3.49 6.95
C ARG A 55 4.40 3.77 8.39
N LEU A 56 4.12 2.72 9.14
CA LEU A 56 3.84 2.86 10.57
C LEU A 56 5.11 3.29 11.31
N ARG A 57 5.04 4.35 12.13
CA ARG A 57 6.14 4.73 13.01
C ARG A 57 6.46 3.63 14.01
N GLU A 58 7.71 3.57 14.46
CA GLU A 58 8.17 2.56 15.41
C GLU A 58 7.41 2.60 16.74
N ASP A 59 7.05 3.80 17.21
CA ASP A 59 6.23 4.01 18.41
C ASP A 59 4.73 3.79 18.19
N ARG A 60 4.32 3.46 16.95
CA ARG A 60 2.92 3.26 16.52
C ARG A 60 2.02 4.47 16.76
N SER A 61 2.59 5.67 16.90
CA SER A 61 1.82 6.90 17.17
C SER A 61 1.06 7.40 15.95
N ALA A 62 1.62 7.19 14.75
CA ALA A 62 1.10 7.66 13.48
C ALA A 62 1.70 6.89 12.30
N PHE A 63 1.20 7.19 11.12
CA PHE A 63 1.83 6.84 9.85
C PHE A 63 2.59 8.04 9.28
N ASP A 64 3.70 7.75 8.60
CA ASP A 64 4.39 8.69 7.73
C ASP A 64 4.15 8.30 6.27
N GLU A 65 3.89 9.30 5.42
CA GLU A 65 3.70 9.08 3.99
C GLU A 65 5.04 8.77 3.32
N GLU A 66 5.06 7.75 2.46
CA GLU A 66 6.20 7.38 1.64
C GLU A 66 5.91 7.73 0.16
N PRO A 67 6.90 8.31 -0.55
CA PRO A 67 6.73 8.61 -1.97
C PRO A 67 6.57 7.31 -2.78
N VAL A 68 5.68 7.35 -3.78
CA VAL A 68 5.46 6.23 -4.70
C VAL A 68 5.79 6.66 -6.12
N THR A 69 6.49 5.80 -6.85
CA THR A 69 6.72 5.94 -8.29
C THR A 69 6.27 4.65 -8.96
N VAL A 70 5.57 4.78 -10.09
CA VAL A 70 5.14 3.65 -10.91
C VAL A 70 6.13 3.52 -12.06
N GLU A 71 6.78 2.36 -12.15
CA GLU A 71 7.67 2.03 -13.27
C GLU A 71 6.93 1.09 -14.23
N GLU A 72 6.92 1.45 -15.51
CA GLU A 72 6.43 0.56 -16.55
C GLU A 72 7.52 -0.47 -16.89
N THR A 73 7.36 -1.69 -16.39
CA THR A 73 8.25 -2.79 -16.80
C THR A 73 7.86 -3.23 -18.21
N GLN A 74 8.69 -2.94 -19.21
CA GLN A 74 8.56 -3.57 -20.52
C GLN A 74 8.78 -5.07 -20.37
N CYS A 75 7.71 -5.85 -20.55
CA CYS A 75 7.81 -7.29 -20.69
C CYS A 75 8.59 -7.57 -21.98
N GLN A 76 9.90 -7.83 -21.88
CA GLN A 76 10.68 -8.25 -23.04
C GLN A 76 10.10 -9.60 -23.51
N PRO A 77 9.59 -9.72 -24.75
CA PRO A 77 9.21 -11.02 -25.27
C PRO A 77 10.49 -11.88 -25.32
N GLY A 78 10.49 -12.98 -24.57
CA GLY A 78 11.59 -13.94 -24.59
C GLY A 78 11.80 -14.51 -25.99
N PHE A 79 13.06 -14.61 -26.42
CA PHE A 79 13.50 -15.36 -27.60
C PHE A 79 13.48 -16.86 -27.34
#